data_AF-A0A137Q2I3-F1
#
_entry.id   AF-A0A137Q2I3-F1
#
_cell.length_a   1.000
_cell.length_b   1.000
_cell.length_c   1.000
_cell.angle_alpha   90.00
_cell.angle_beta   90.00
_cell.angle_gamma   90.00
#
_symmetry.space_group_name_H-M   'P 1'
#
loop_
_entity.id
_entity.type
_entity.pdbx_description
1 polymer ?
#
loop_
_entity_poly.entity_id
_entity_poly.type
_entity_poly.pdbx_seq_one_letter_code
_entity_poly.pdbx_strand_id
1 'polypeptide(L)'
;MLRVSVIPSQCNWVSRLPAIKFAINAARSEVMGYAPFFLNYGCILRSLIWNNSSKEEYSGVRTFTLKMKNTIMGTHNSIIVHCVKEIHGAN
;
A
#
# COMPACT_ATOMS: atom_id res chain seq x y z
N MET A 1 3.71 -15.80 5.00
CA MET A 1 3.92 -14.33 4.97
C MET A 1 3.31 -13.60 6.16
N LEU A 2 2.01 -13.74 6.46
CA LEU A 2 1.36 -13.03 7.60
C LEU A 2 2.08 -13.19 8.95
N ARG A 3 2.39 -14.43 9.36
CA ARG A 3 3.11 -14.70 10.63
C ARG A 3 4.55 -14.22 10.67
N VAL A 4 5.17 -14.02 9.50
CA VAL A 4 6.55 -13.51 9.40
C VAL A 4 6.55 -11.99 9.46
N SER A 5 5.48 -11.37 8.96
CA SER A 5 5.31 -9.93 8.98
C SER A 5 4.75 -9.44 10.31
N VAL A 6 3.94 -10.19 11.05
CA VAL A 6 3.33 -9.75 12.32
C VAL A 6 4.20 -10.17 13.51
N ILE A 7 4.32 -9.31 14.54
CA ILE A 7 5.09 -9.65 15.75
C ILE A 7 4.39 -10.78 16.54
N PRO A 8 5.13 -11.52 17.39
CA PRO A 8 4.55 -12.63 18.15
C PRO A 8 3.33 -12.24 19.01
N SER A 9 3.32 -11.04 19.59
CA SER A 9 2.19 -10.50 20.36
C SER A 9 0.97 -10.12 19.51
N GLN A 10 1.10 -10.20 18.18
CA GLN A 10 0.07 -9.87 17.18
C GLN A 10 -0.44 -8.43 17.19
N CYS A 11 -0.08 -7.58 18.14
CA CYS A 11 -0.67 -6.24 18.29
C CYS A 11 -0.48 -5.30 17.09
N ASN A 12 0.48 -5.56 16.20
CA ASN A 12 0.76 -4.69 15.05
C ASN A 12 0.13 -5.13 13.74
N TRP A 13 -0.72 -6.17 13.75
CA TRP A 13 -1.28 -6.76 12.52
C TRP A 13 -2.01 -5.73 11.65
N VAL A 14 -2.79 -4.82 12.25
CA VAL A 14 -3.53 -3.76 11.54
C VAL A 14 -2.57 -2.84 10.78
N SER A 15 -1.51 -2.36 11.43
CA SER A 15 -0.52 -1.47 10.82
C SER A 15 0.26 -2.13 9.67
N ARG A 16 0.39 -3.46 9.70
CA ARG A 16 1.13 -4.23 8.69
C ARG A 16 0.25 -4.75 7.56
N LEU A 17 -1.06 -4.80 7.75
CA LEU A 17 -2.01 -5.27 6.75
C LEU A 17 -1.84 -4.60 5.37
N PRO A 18 -1.64 -3.26 5.26
CA PRO A 18 -1.44 -2.61 3.97
C PRO A 18 -0.18 -3.11 3.25
N ALA A 19 0.94 -3.25 3.96
CA ALA A 19 2.20 -3.74 3.39
C ALA A 19 2.10 -5.21 2.98
N ILE A 20 1.35 -6.02 3.73
CA ILE A 20 1.12 -7.43 3.40
C ILE A 20 0.24 -7.56 2.15
N LYS A 21 -0.87 -6.80 2.09
CA LYS A 21 -1.75 -6.74 0.91
C LYS A 21 -0.97 -6.30 -0.33
N PHE A 22 -0.10 -5.31 -0.17
CA PHE A 22 0.77 -4.82 -1.22
C PHE A 22 1.70 -5.92 -1.73
N ALA A 23 2.44 -6.58 -0.83
CA ALA A 23 3.39 -7.62 -1.20
C ALA A 23 2.72 -8.78 -1.95
N ILE A 24 1.53 -9.20 -1.51
CA ILE A 24 0.77 -10.28 -2.16
C ILE A 24 0.33 -9.87 -3.57
N ASN A 25 -0.22 -8.67 -3.74
CA ASN A 25 -0.71 -8.22 -5.05
C ASN A 25 0.41 -7.89 -6.05
N ALA A 26 1.60 -7.56 -5.55
CA ALA A 26 2.78 -7.30 -6.37
C ALA A 26 3.60 -8.55 -6.68
N ALA A 27 3.41 -9.65 -5.92
CA ALA A 27 4.14 -10.89 -6.15
C ALA A 27 3.71 -11.56 -7.46
N ARG A 28 4.70 -11.96 -8.26
CA ARG A 28 4.48 -12.75 -9.48
C ARG A 28 4.03 -14.16 -9.12
N SER A 29 2.96 -14.63 -9.76
CA SER A 29 2.55 -16.03 -9.69
C SER A 29 3.46 -16.91 -10.54
N GLU A 30 3.87 -18.06 -10.01
CA GLU A 30 4.66 -19.06 -10.73
C GLU A 30 3.85 -19.68 -11.89
N VAL A 31 2.57 -19.95 -11.66
CA VAL A 31 1.68 -20.60 -12.65
C VAL A 31 1.31 -19.65 -13.79
N MET A 32 0.97 -18.40 -13.49
CA MET A 32 0.49 -17.44 -14.50
C MET A 32 1.60 -16.54 -15.04
N GLY A 33 2.75 -16.46 -14.38
CA GLY A 33 3.87 -15.62 -14.80
C GLY A 33 3.67 -14.11 -14.55
N TYR A 34 2.52 -13.69 -14.05
CA TYR A 34 2.18 -12.28 -13.81
C TYR A 34 1.78 -12.04 -12.35
N ALA A 35 1.94 -10.79 -11.90
CA ALA A 35 1.43 -10.35 -10.60
C ALA A 35 -0.06 -9.97 -10.71
N PRO A 36 -0.89 -10.23 -9.67
CA PRO A 36 -2.29 -9.82 -9.67
C PRO A 36 -2.50 -8.34 -9.99
N PHE A 37 -1.62 -7.46 -9.51
CA PHE A 37 -1.71 -6.02 -9.81
C PHE A 37 -1.58 -5.73 -11.31
N PHE A 38 -0.65 -6.39 -11.98
CA PHE A 38 -0.47 -6.26 -13.42
C PHE A 38 -1.71 -6.76 -14.19
N LEU A 39 -2.31 -7.86 -13.74
CA LEU A 39 -3.52 -8.42 -14.38
C LEU A 39 -4.73 -7.50 -14.25
N ASN A 40 -4.89 -6.81 -13.11
CA ASN A 40 -6.04 -5.94 -12.89
C ASN A 40 -5.90 -4.54 -13.52
N TYR A 41 -4.67 -4.01 -13.61
CA TYR A 41 -4.45 -2.60 -13.98
C TYR A 41 -3.55 -2.41 -15.22
N GLY A 42 -3.02 -3.49 -15.81
CA GLY A 42 -2.18 -3.42 -17.01
C GLY A 42 -0.83 -2.73 -16.81
N CYS A 43 -0.45 -2.39 -15.58
CA CYS A 43 0.82 -1.73 -15.26
C CYS A 43 1.50 -2.42 -14.08
N ILE A 44 2.83 -2.45 -14.10
CA ILE A 44 3.63 -2.90 -12.95
C ILE A 44 3.74 -1.70 -12.01
N LEU A 45 3.48 -1.92 -10.73
CA LEU A 45 3.63 -0.88 -9.75
C LEU A 45 5.10 -0.47 -9.68
N ARG A 46 5.38 0.83 -9.84
CA ARG A 46 6.72 1.36 -9.55
C ARG A 46 7.01 1.07 -8.08
N SER A 47 8.15 0.44 -7.80
CA SER A 47 8.62 0.27 -6.42
C SER A 47 8.52 1.63 -5.74
N LEU A 48 7.83 1.67 -4.60
CA LEU A 48 7.69 2.88 -3.80
C LEU A 48 9.03 3.11 -3.09
N ILE A 49 10.05 3.44 -3.89
CA ILE A 49 11.39 3.82 -3.41
C ILE A 49 11.22 5.20 -2.78
N TRP A 50 10.78 5.19 -1.53
CA TRP A 50 10.76 6.39 -0.72
C TRP A 50 12.16 6.51 -0.14
N ASN A 51 13.08 7.08 -0.93
CA ASN A 51 14.36 7.53 -0.38
C ASN A 51 13.99 8.43 0.80
N ASN A 52 14.34 8.01 2.02
CA ASN A 52 14.39 8.91 3.16
C ASN A 52 15.44 9.95 2.76
N SER A 53 15.01 11.05 2.14
CA SER A 53 15.90 12.18 1.87
C SER A 53 16.60 12.51 3.17
N SER A 54 17.93 12.60 3.15
CA SER A 54 18.68 13.01 4.34
C SER A 54 18.07 14.32 4.83
N LYS A 55 18.10 14.56 6.14
CA LYS A 55 17.48 15.75 6.74
C LYS A 55 17.99 17.06 6.11
N GLU A 56 19.15 17.02 5.46
CA GLU A 56 19.84 18.19 4.93
C GLU A 56 19.41 18.65 3.54
N GLU A 57 18.78 17.83 2.68
CA GLU A 57 18.83 18.17 1.25
C GLU A 57 17.83 19.27 0.82
N TYR A 58 16.51 19.16 1.06
CA TYR A 58 15.56 20.23 0.66
C TYR A 58 14.23 20.21 1.46
N SER A 59 14.04 21.15 2.40
CA SER A 59 12.87 21.19 3.31
C SER A 59 11.52 21.42 2.60
N GLY A 60 11.52 22.23 1.53
CA GLY A 60 10.33 22.50 0.71
C GLY A 60 9.86 21.26 -0.06
N VAL A 61 10.79 20.54 -0.68
CA VAL A 61 10.51 19.28 -1.40
C VAL A 61 9.99 18.21 -0.43
N ARG A 62 10.55 18.14 0.79
CA ARG A 62 10.05 17.25 1.84
C ARG A 62 8.61 17.58 2.26
N THR A 63 8.31 18.86 2.47
CA THR A 63 6.96 19.28 2.88
C THR A 63 5.94 18.98 1.78
N PHE A 64 6.30 19.23 0.52
CA PHE A 64 5.45 18.92 -0.62
C PHE A 64 5.23 17.40 -0.77
N THR A 65 6.29 16.60 -0.75
CA THR A 65 6.19 15.13 -0.86
C THR A 65 5.43 14.51 0.30
N LEU A 66 5.60 15.02 1.52
CA LEU A 66 4.83 14.58 2.69
C LEU A 66 3.34 14.94 2.57
N LYS A 67 3.03 16.16 2.10
CA LYS A 67 1.65 16.57 1.84
C LYS A 67 1.03 15.69 0.76
N MET A 68 1.74 15.44 -0.33
CA MET A 68 1.28 14.56 -1.42
C MET A 68 1.06 13.12 -0.92
N LYS A 69 1.97 12.60 -0.10
CA LYS A 69 1.80 11.30 0.58
C LYS A 69 0.50 11.25 1.39
N ASN A 70 0.30 12.24 2.26
CA ASN A 70 -0.87 12.29 3.13
C ASN A 70 -2.17 12.37 2.31
N THR A 71 -2.17 13.15 1.23
CA THR A 71 -3.31 13.23 0.30
C THR A 71 -3.56 11.89 -0.38
N ILE A 72 -2.55 11.24 -0.95
CA ILE A 72 -2.70 9.94 -1.63
C ILE A 72 -3.22 8.87 -0.66
N MET A 73 -2.66 8.81 0.56
CA MET A 73 -3.14 7.89 1.60
C MET A 73 -4.58 8.20 2.04
N GLY A 74 -4.93 9.48 2.19
CA GLY A 74 -6.29 9.92 2.51
C GLY A 74 -7.31 9.54 1.44
N THR A 75 -6.98 9.76 0.17
CA THR A 75 -7.82 9.37 -0.97
C THR A 75 -7.99 7.85 -1.02
N HIS A 76 -6.91 7.09 -0.87
CA HIS A 76 -6.97 5.63 -0.86
C HIS A 76 -7.86 5.10 0.27
N ASN A 77 -7.72 5.64 1.48
CA ASN A 77 -8.58 5.29 2.61
C ASN A 77 -10.05 5.63 2.34
N SER A 78 -10.32 6.76 1.69
CA SER A 78 -11.68 7.19 1.33
C SER A 78 -12.32 6.22 0.32
N ILE A 79 -11.55 5.75 -0.67
CA ILE A 79 -12.01 4.74 -1.63
C ILE A 79 -12.33 3.43 -0.92
N ILE A 80 -11.46 2.96 -0.02
CA ILE A 80 -11.72 1.73 0.75
C ILE A 80 -13.00 1.88 1.58
N VAL A 81 -13.16 2.99 2.30
CA VAL A 81 -14.36 3.26 3.10
C VAL A 81 -15.61 3.26 2.23
N HIS A 82 -15.55 3.86 1.03
CA HIS A 82 -16.66 3.85 0.08
C HIS A 82 -17.03 2.42 -0.33
N CYS A 83 -16.06 1.61 -0.78
CA CYS A 83 -16.31 0.24 -1.20
C CYS A 83 -16.87 -0.63 -0.06
N VAL A 84 -16.40 -0.45 1.18
CA VAL A 84 -16.95 -1.16 2.34
C VAL A 84 -18.41 -0.79 2.58
N LYS A 85 -18.78 0.50 2.45
CA LYS A 85 -20.17 0.95 2.58
C LYS A 85 -21.07 0.36 1.49
N GLU A 86 -20.62 0.35 0.24
CA GLU A 86 -21.39 -0.23 -0.86
C GLU A 86 -21.62 -1.73 -0.66
N ILE A 87 -20.58 -2.49 -0.29
CA ILE A 87 -20.71 -3.94 -0.03
C ILE A 87 -21.63 -4.21 1.17
N HIS A 88 -21.61 -3.35 2.20
CA HIS A 88 -22.50 -3.50 3.35
C HIS A 88 -23.96 -3.18 3.00
N GLY A 89 -24.22 -2.20 2.13
CA GLY A 89 -25.58 -1.85 1.69
C GLY A 89 -26.16 -2.78 0.61
N ALA A 90 -25.31 -3.58 -0.06
CA ALA A 90 -25.72 -4.55 -1.07
C ALA A 90 -26.02 -5.96 -0.50
N ASN A 91 -25.72 -6.22 0.78
CA ASN A 91 -26.09 -7.44 1.51
C ASN A 91 -27.31 -7.19 2.40
#